data_AF-A0A5P9PJ95-F1
#
_entry.id   AF-A0A5P9PJ95-F1
#
_cell.length_a   1.000
_cell.length_b   1.000
_cell.length_c   1.000
_cell.angle_alpha   90.00
_cell.angle_beta   90.00
_cell.angle_gamma   90.00
#
_symmetry.space_group_name_H-M   'P 1'
#
loop_
_entity.id
_entity.type
_entity.pdbx_description
1 polymer ?
#
loop_
_entity_poly.entity_id
_entity_poly.type
_entity_poly.pdbx_seq_one_letter_code
_entity_poly.pdbx_strand_id
1 'polypeptide(L)'
;MVRDSAEIGADLGLSARDQALVALAACAHDVVYDASPGHDERHSADWAVSWLEAAGLAGSDVLRVEELVLTTLGHDAPAEDLAASALLDADLATLGAPDAAYDEYSANVRVEYAAVPEPDWAAGRAKVLARLLARDPLYRTALGRSRWEAAAKRNLARELAVLRTRAAPPSPDR
;
A
#
# COMPACT_ATOMS: atom_id res chain seq x y z
N MET A 1 -8.24 -3.86 2.01
CA MET A 1 -8.09 -3.58 0.56
C MET A 1 -9.37 -3.79 -0.25
N VAL A 2 -9.79 -5.01 -0.66
CA VAL A 2 -10.95 -5.19 -1.58
C VAL A 2 -12.25 -4.53 -1.10
N ARG A 3 -12.56 -4.66 0.20
CA ARG A 3 -13.73 -3.99 0.81
C ARG A 3 -13.58 -2.46 0.75
N ASP A 4 -12.41 -1.96 1.14
CA ASP A 4 -12.14 -0.53 1.22
C ASP A 4 -12.15 0.12 -0.17
N SER A 5 -11.57 -0.54 -1.18
CA SER A 5 -11.54 -0.03 -2.54
C SER A 5 -12.93 -0.02 -3.19
N ALA A 6 -13.77 -1.01 -2.88
CA ALA A 6 -15.17 -1.00 -3.30
C ALA A 6 -15.97 0.15 -2.64
N GLU A 7 -15.76 0.39 -1.35
CA GLU A 7 -16.47 1.46 -0.64
C GLU A 7 -16.05 2.85 -1.11
N ILE A 8 -14.73 3.08 -1.31
CA ILE A 8 -14.21 4.32 -1.88
C ILE A 8 -14.69 4.48 -3.32
N GLY A 9 -14.67 3.42 -4.12
CA GLY A 9 -15.15 3.44 -5.49
C GLY A 9 -16.63 3.84 -5.58
N ALA A 10 -17.46 3.36 -4.67
CA ALA A 10 -18.86 3.76 -4.58
C ALA A 10 -19.03 5.24 -4.19
N ASP A 11 -18.25 5.74 -3.23
CA ASP A 11 -18.24 7.16 -2.83
C ASP A 11 -17.83 8.09 -3.98
N LEU A 12 -16.86 7.66 -4.79
CA LEU A 12 -16.39 8.39 -5.97
C LEU A 12 -17.35 8.30 -7.18
N GLY A 13 -18.42 7.50 -7.08
CA GLY A 13 -19.37 7.31 -8.17
C GLY A 13 -18.84 6.46 -9.34
N LEU A 14 -17.87 5.57 -9.09
CA LEU A 14 -17.36 4.64 -10.09
C LEU A 14 -18.48 3.72 -10.60
N SER A 15 -18.45 3.39 -11.89
CA SER A 15 -19.39 2.41 -12.45
C SER A 15 -19.19 1.04 -11.82
N ALA A 16 -20.21 0.17 -11.87
CA ALA A 16 -20.09 -1.20 -11.38
C ALA A 16 -18.96 -1.98 -12.08
N ARG A 17 -18.70 -1.66 -13.36
CA ARG A 17 -17.58 -2.21 -14.12
C ARG A 17 -16.26 -1.76 -13.50
N ASP A 18 -16.06 -0.46 -13.31
CA ASP A 18 -14.81 0.08 -12.77
C ASP A 18 -14.54 -0.42 -11.34
N GLN A 19 -15.59 -0.52 -10.51
CA GLN A 19 -15.47 -1.12 -9.18
C GLN A 19 -15.00 -2.58 -9.23
N ALA A 20 -15.51 -3.36 -10.19
CA ALA A 20 -15.06 -4.74 -10.39
C ALA A 20 -13.60 -4.81 -10.84
N LEU A 21 -13.16 -3.92 -11.74
CA LEU A 21 -11.76 -3.86 -12.18
C LEU A 21 -10.82 -3.47 -11.03
N VAL A 22 -11.22 -2.52 -10.19
CA VAL A 22 -10.49 -2.15 -8.97
C VAL A 22 -10.43 -3.32 -7.99
N ALA A 23 -11.51 -4.09 -7.84
CA ALA A 23 -11.50 -5.29 -6.99
C ALA A 23 -10.56 -6.38 -7.53
N LEU A 24 -10.52 -6.58 -8.85
CA LEU A 24 -9.59 -7.51 -9.49
C LEU A 24 -8.13 -7.08 -9.27
N ALA A 25 -7.82 -5.80 -9.50
CA ALA A 25 -6.50 -5.24 -9.23
C ALA A 25 -6.12 -5.38 -7.75
N ALA A 26 -7.04 -5.08 -6.83
CA ALA A 26 -6.82 -5.25 -5.40
C ALA A 26 -6.50 -6.71 -5.01
N CYS A 27 -7.18 -7.68 -5.61
CA CYS A 27 -6.88 -9.09 -5.40
C CYS A 27 -5.51 -9.51 -5.97
N ALA A 28 -5.05 -8.86 -7.04
CA ALA A 28 -3.87 -9.29 -7.79
C ALA A 28 -2.58 -8.57 -7.41
N HIS A 29 -2.63 -7.36 -6.85
CA HIS A 29 -1.45 -6.47 -6.79
C HIS A 29 -0.22 -7.05 -6.08
N ASP A 30 -0.42 -7.87 -5.04
CA ASP A 30 0.64 -8.53 -4.25
C ASP A 30 0.58 -10.07 -4.36
N VAL A 31 0.03 -10.61 -5.46
CA VAL A 31 -0.05 -12.09 -5.64
C VAL A 31 1.32 -12.74 -5.81
N VAL A 32 2.29 -12.01 -6.37
CA VAL A 32 3.71 -12.36 -6.38
C VAL A 32 4.42 -11.48 -5.36
N TYR A 33 5.16 -12.11 -4.45
CA TYR A 33 5.94 -11.41 -3.41
C TYR A 33 7.25 -12.16 -3.14
N ASP A 34 8.31 -11.76 -3.86
CA ASP A 34 9.66 -12.30 -3.71
C ASP A 34 10.59 -11.35 -2.90
N ALA A 35 10.00 -10.34 -2.25
CA ALA A 35 10.69 -9.25 -1.55
C ALA A 35 11.65 -8.48 -2.48
N SER A 36 11.24 -8.30 -3.74
CA SER A 36 11.97 -7.59 -4.78
C SER A 36 11.14 -6.41 -5.30
N PRO A 37 11.20 -5.24 -4.62
CA PRO A 37 10.37 -4.09 -4.96
C PRO A 37 10.55 -3.66 -6.42
N GLY A 38 9.44 -3.42 -7.09
CA GLY A 38 9.36 -3.08 -8.51
C GLY A 38 9.30 -4.28 -9.45
N HIS A 39 9.88 -5.43 -9.08
CA HIS A 39 9.75 -6.68 -9.83
C HIS A 39 8.48 -7.43 -9.42
N ASP A 40 8.19 -7.47 -8.12
CA ASP A 40 7.01 -8.13 -7.55
C ASP A 40 5.73 -7.58 -8.18
N GLU A 41 5.56 -6.25 -8.24
CA GLU A 41 4.38 -5.60 -8.81
C GLU A 41 4.24 -5.87 -10.32
N ARG A 42 5.35 -5.97 -11.05
CA ARG A 42 5.35 -6.31 -12.48
C ARG A 42 4.96 -7.76 -12.70
N HIS A 43 5.50 -8.68 -11.91
CA HIS A 43 5.13 -10.09 -12.00
C HIS A 43 3.67 -10.32 -11.57
N SER A 44 3.18 -9.59 -10.56
CA SER A 44 1.76 -9.57 -10.18
C SER A 44 0.88 -9.07 -11.32
N ALA A 45 1.31 -8.04 -12.06
CA ALA A 45 0.60 -7.55 -13.25
C ALA A 45 0.58 -8.60 -14.38
N ASP A 46 1.73 -9.22 -14.70
CA ASP A 46 1.84 -10.28 -15.70
C ASP A 46 0.95 -11.50 -15.36
N TRP A 47 0.91 -11.85 -14.07
CA TRP A 47 0.05 -12.90 -13.54
C TRP A 47 -1.43 -12.54 -13.74
N ALA A 48 -1.82 -11.31 -13.43
CA ALA A 48 -3.19 -10.84 -13.58
C ALA A 48 -3.63 -10.87 -15.04
N VAL A 49 -2.78 -10.41 -15.97
CA VAL A 49 -3.04 -10.46 -17.41
C VAL A 49 -3.31 -11.89 -17.85
N SER A 50 -2.38 -12.81 -17.54
CA SER A 50 -2.48 -14.22 -17.92
C SER A 50 -3.77 -14.87 -17.40
N TRP A 51 -4.13 -14.59 -16.14
CA TRP A 51 -5.30 -15.18 -15.50
C TRP A 51 -6.61 -14.62 -16.06
N LEU A 52 -6.69 -13.31 -16.30
CA LEU A 52 -7.91 -12.66 -16.80
C LEU A 52 -8.17 -12.95 -18.28
N GLU A 53 -7.12 -13.04 -19.10
CA GLU A 53 -7.24 -13.50 -20.49
C GLU A 53 -7.75 -14.94 -20.56
N ALA A 54 -7.20 -15.83 -19.73
CA ALA A 54 -7.66 -17.22 -19.64
C ALA A 54 -9.12 -17.32 -19.15
N ALA A 55 -9.57 -16.37 -18.32
CA ALA A 55 -10.96 -16.24 -17.89
C ALA A 55 -11.89 -15.62 -18.96
N GLY A 56 -11.35 -15.17 -20.10
CA GLY A 56 -12.12 -14.66 -21.24
C GLY A 56 -12.58 -13.21 -21.10
N LEU A 57 -11.92 -12.40 -20.27
CA LEU A 57 -12.23 -10.97 -20.16
C LEU A 57 -11.86 -10.22 -21.45
N ALA A 58 -12.53 -9.09 -21.68
CA ALA A 58 -12.19 -8.22 -22.80
C ALA A 58 -10.80 -7.60 -22.62
N GLY A 59 -10.02 -7.50 -23.69
CA GLY A 59 -8.64 -6.97 -23.62
C GLY A 59 -8.54 -5.57 -23.01
N SER A 60 -9.56 -4.72 -23.16
CA SER A 60 -9.58 -3.40 -22.51
C SER A 60 -9.75 -3.47 -20.98
N ASP A 61 -10.45 -4.48 -20.46
CA ASP A 61 -10.56 -4.71 -19.02
C ASP A 61 -9.26 -5.30 -18.45
N VAL A 62 -8.63 -6.21 -19.19
CA VAL A 62 -7.33 -6.81 -18.82
C VAL A 62 -6.26 -5.73 -18.71
N LEU A 63 -6.11 -4.90 -19.75
CA LEU A 63 -5.16 -3.77 -19.76
C LEU A 63 -5.44 -2.82 -18.60
N ARG A 64 -6.71 -2.57 -18.28
CA ARG A 64 -7.06 -1.67 -17.19
C ARG A 64 -6.68 -2.24 -15.82
N VAL A 65 -6.84 -3.54 -15.59
CA VAL A 65 -6.39 -4.18 -14.34
C VAL A 65 -4.87 -4.17 -14.25
N GLU A 66 -4.17 -4.44 -15.34
CA GLU A 66 -2.70 -4.37 -15.42
C GLU A 66 -2.19 -2.97 -15.02
N GLU A 67 -2.74 -1.92 -15.65
CA GLU A 67 -2.43 -0.52 -15.31
C GLU A 67 -2.64 -0.24 -13.83
N LEU A 68 -3.79 -0.64 -13.28
CA LEU A 68 -4.12 -0.45 -11.88
C LEU A 68 -3.12 -1.14 -10.94
N VAL A 69 -2.76 -2.40 -11.21
CA VAL A 69 -1.73 -3.12 -10.44
C VAL A 69 -0.41 -2.36 -10.50
N LEU A 70 0.02 -1.92 -11.69
CA LEU A 70 1.29 -1.21 -11.86
C LEU A 70 1.34 0.16 -11.16
N THR A 71 0.19 0.82 -10.89
CA THR A 71 0.19 2.08 -10.11
C THR A 71 0.65 1.89 -8.66
N THR A 72 0.59 0.67 -8.12
CA THR A 72 1.06 0.35 -6.76
C THR A 72 2.57 0.45 -6.61
N LEU A 73 3.35 0.28 -7.69
CA LEU A 73 4.82 0.37 -7.66
C LEU A 73 5.33 1.74 -7.19
N GLY A 74 4.65 2.82 -7.59
CA GLY A 74 4.97 4.18 -7.16
C GLY A 74 4.04 4.73 -6.07
N HIS A 75 2.95 4.01 -5.80
CA HIS A 75 1.76 4.53 -5.13
C HIS A 75 1.36 5.91 -5.67
N ASP A 76 1.35 6.06 -6.99
CA ASP A 76 1.02 7.32 -7.66
C ASP A 76 0.28 7.07 -8.98
N ALA A 77 -0.58 8.01 -9.33
CA ALA A 77 -1.45 8.00 -10.49
C ALA A 77 -1.84 9.45 -10.83
N PRO A 78 -2.45 9.72 -11.99
CA PRO A 78 -3.11 10.99 -12.25
C PRO A 78 -4.24 11.25 -11.23
N ALA A 79 -4.50 12.51 -10.89
CA ALA A 79 -5.50 12.87 -9.86
C ALA A 79 -6.94 12.58 -10.33
N GLU A 80 -7.16 12.63 -11.64
CA GLU A 80 -8.40 12.31 -12.33
C GLU A 80 -8.69 10.81 -12.42
N ASP A 81 -7.69 9.95 -12.15
CA ASP A 81 -7.89 8.51 -12.12
C ASP A 81 -8.48 8.09 -10.76
N LEU A 82 -9.81 8.11 -10.71
CA LEU A 82 -10.59 7.78 -9.51
C LEU A 82 -10.49 6.29 -9.13
N ALA A 83 -10.37 5.40 -10.11
CA ALA A 83 -10.21 3.96 -9.87
C ALA A 83 -8.84 3.66 -9.25
N ALA A 84 -7.78 4.25 -9.79
CA ALA A 84 -6.45 4.15 -9.18
C ALA A 84 -6.43 4.79 -7.79
N SER A 85 -7.07 5.95 -7.62
CA SER A 85 -7.14 6.61 -6.30
C SER A 85 -7.87 5.76 -5.26
N ALA A 86 -8.94 5.06 -5.64
CA ALA A 86 -9.62 4.10 -4.77
C ALA A 86 -8.74 2.91 -4.39
N LEU A 87 -7.99 2.36 -5.35
CA LEU A 87 -7.06 1.26 -5.12
C LEU A 87 -5.93 1.66 -4.16
N LEU A 88 -5.25 2.79 -4.44
CA LEU A 88 -4.11 3.27 -3.67
C LEU A 88 -4.47 3.65 -2.24
N ASP A 89 -5.63 4.29 -2.02
CA ASP A 89 -6.09 4.59 -0.66
C ASP A 89 -6.45 3.32 0.11
N ALA A 90 -7.07 2.34 -0.55
CA ALA A 90 -7.43 1.07 0.05
C ALA A 90 -6.22 0.19 0.39
N ASP A 91 -5.13 0.33 -0.38
CA ASP A 91 -3.86 -0.33 -0.11
C ASP A 91 -3.18 0.25 1.14
N LEU A 92 -3.16 1.58 1.25
CA LEU A 92 -2.60 2.28 2.41
C LEU A 92 -3.52 2.28 3.64
N ALA A 93 -4.71 1.68 3.57
CA ALA A 93 -5.72 1.74 4.64
C ALA A 93 -5.21 1.16 5.98
N THR A 94 -4.34 0.14 5.93
CA THR A 94 -3.77 -0.48 7.15
C THR A 94 -2.98 0.52 8.00
N LEU A 95 -2.41 1.57 7.39
CA LEU A 95 -1.65 2.59 8.12
C LEU A 95 -2.55 3.36 9.10
N GLY A 96 -3.81 3.58 8.71
CA GLY A 96 -4.83 4.24 9.52
C GLY A 96 -5.60 3.31 10.46
N ALA A 97 -5.17 2.06 10.63
CA ALA A 97 -5.80 1.11 11.54
C ALA A 97 -5.69 1.59 13.01
N PRO A 98 -6.57 1.10 13.91
CA PRO A 98 -6.43 1.32 15.35
C PRO A 98 -5.03 0.91 15.85
N ASP A 99 -4.50 1.64 16.83
CA ASP A 99 -3.11 1.51 17.30
C ASP A 99 -2.65 0.06 17.51
N ALA A 100 -3.48 -0.79 18.14
CA ALA A 100 -3.16 -2.19 18.38
C ALA A 100 -3.02 -3.02 17.10
N ALA A 101 -3.88 -2.79 16.11
CA ALA A 101 -3.83 -3.48 14.82
C ALA A 101 -2.64 -3.00 13.98
N TYR A 102 -2.32 -1.70 14.03
CA TYR A 102 -1.13 -1.17 13.40
C TYR A 102 0.16 -1.74 14.02
N ASP A 103 0.20 -1.86 15.35
CA ASP A 103 1.36 -2.40 16.06
C ASP A 103 1.59 -3.89 15.73
N GLU A 104 0.52 -4.67 15.58
CA GLU A 104 0.57 -6.04 15.08
C GLU A 104 1.07 -6.09 13.63
N TYR A 105 0.55 -5.23 12.75
CA TYR A 105 1.03 -5.10 11.37
C TYR A 105 2.54 -4.78 11.32
N SER A 106 3.00 -3.79 12.08
CA SER A 106 4.43 -3.40 12.13
C SER A 106 5.31 -4.54 12.67
N ALA A 107 4.84 -5.28 13.67
CA ALA A 107 5.54 -6.44 14.19
C ALA A 107 5.65 -7.57 13.14
N ASN A 108 4.59 -7.84 12.37
CA ASN A 108 4.61 -8.81 11.29
C ASN A 108 5.58 -8.42 10.18
N VAL A 109 5.60 -7.13 9.80
CA VAL A 109 6.63 -6.61 8.87
C VAL A 109 8.04 -6.84 9.42
N ARG A 110 8.28 -6.68 10.74
CA ARG A 110 9.60 -7.01 11.30
C ARG A 110 9.95 -8.50 11.14
N VAL A 111 8.97 -9.39 11.34
CA VAL A 111 9.15 -10.85 11.21
C VAL A 111 9.46 -11.24 9.77
N GLU A 112 8.78 -10.66 8.78
CA GLU A 112 9.03 -10.92 7.36
C GLU A 112 10.48 -10.61 6.97
N TYR A 113 11.04 -9.52 7.51
CA TYR A 113 12.42 -9.12 7.29
C TYR A 113 13.39 -9.63 8.37
N ALA A 114 13.07 -10.73 9.07
CA ALA A 114 13.92 -11.29 10.13
C ALA A 114 15.36 -11.61 9.68
N ALA A 115 15.55 -11.92 8.39
CA ALA A 115 16.87 -12.17 7.81
C ALA A 115 17.73 -10.90 7.64
N VAL A 116 17.11 -9.71 7.65
CA VAL A 116 17.83 -8.43 7.55
C VAL A 116 18.35 -8.02 8.93
N PRO A 117 19.66 -7.69 9.07
CA PRO A 117 20.22 -7.20 10.32
C PRO A 117 19.46 -6.00 10.88
N GLU A 118 19.30 -5.93 12.20
CA GLU A 118 18.49 -4.89 12.86
C GLU A 118 18.86 -3.45 12.47
N PRO A 119 20.16 -3.05 12.38
CA PRO A 119 20.51 -1.69 11.99
C PRO A 119 20.08 -1.35 10.56
N ASP A 120 20.24 -2.29 9.63
CA ASP A 120 19.90 -2.11 8.21
C ASP A 120 18.38 -2.08 8.02
N TRP A 121 17.66 -2.97 8.70
CA TRP A 121 16.20 -2.99 8.69
C TRP A 121 15.63 -1.69 9.28
N ALA A 122 16.12 -1.27 10.46
CA ALA A 122 15.64 -0.05 11.11
C ALA A 122 15.89 1.19 10.24
N ALA A 123 17.06 1.30 9.62
CA ALA A 123 17.38 2.40 8.71
C ALA A 123 16.50 2.38 7.45
N GLY A 124 16.29 1.21 6.83
CA GLY A 124 15.44 1.03 5.67
C GLY A 124 13.97 1.37 5.97
N ARG A 125 13.41 0.77 7.02
CA ARG A 125 12.03 1.00 7.47
C ARG A 125 11.81 2.47 7.84
N ALA A 126 12.73 3.09 8.59
CA ALA A 126 12.62 4.52 8.92
C ALA A 126 12.58 5.41 7.67
N LYS A 127 13.30 5.05 6.61
CA LYS A 127 13.28 5.77 5.33
C LYS A 127 11.93 5.66 4.62
N VAL A 128 11.30 4.49 4.65
CA VAL A 128 9.94 4.27 4.13
C VAL A 128 8.92 5.10 4.92
N LEU A 129 8.91 4.99 6.24
CA LEU A 129 7.98 5.73 7.10
C LEU A 129 8.12 7.25 6.93
N ALA A 130 9.36 7.74 6.84
CA ALA A 130 9.62 9.17 6.62
C ALA A 130 9.10 9.65 5.25
N ARG A 131 9.22 8.84 4.20
CA ARG A 131 8.67 9.15 2.86
C ARG A 131 7.14 9.19 2.88
N LEU A 132 6.49 8.23 3.55
CA LEU A 132 5.03 8.21 3.71
C LEU A 132 4.54 9.43 4.50
N LEU A 133 5.20 9.76 5.63
CA LEU A 133 4.87 10.95 6.43
C LEU A 133 5.06 12.28 5.68
N ALA A 134 5.94 12.33 4.68
CA ALA A 134 6.16 13.50 3.86
C ALA A 134 5.08 13.70 2.78
N ARG A 135 4.22 12.70 2.53
CA ARG A 135 3.07 12.84 1.63
C ARG A 135 1.99 13.67 2.33
N ASP A 136 1.56 14.76 1.69
CA ASP A 136 0.48 15.59 2.17
C ASP A 136 -0.43 16.01 0.99
N PRO A 137 -1.64 15.43 0.88
CA PRO A 137 -2.20 14.41 1.76
C PRO A 137 -1.55 13.02 1.57
N LEU A 138 -1.62 12.15 2.59
CA LEU A 138 -1.23 10.74 2.47
C LEU A 138 -2.27 9.96 1.66
N TYR A 139 -3.56 10.20 1.91
CA TYR A 139 -4.67 9.62 1.17
C TYR A 139 -5.19 10.57 0.08
N ARG A 140 -5.42 10.03 -1.12
CA ARG A 140 -5.80 10.75 -2.34
C ARG A 140 -7.27 11.18 -2.32
N THR A 141 -8.15 10.38 -1.73
CA THR A 141 -9.60 10.62 -1.73
C THR A 141 -10.07 11.35 -0.47
N ALA A 142 -11.21 12.04 -0.56
CA ALA A 142 -11.79 12.71 0.60
C ALA A 142 -12.21 11.70 1.68
N LEU A 143 -12.80 10.56 1.27
CA LEU A 143 -13.18 9.49 2.18
C LEU A 143 -11.97 8.89 2.89
N GLY A 144 -10.92 8.53 2.15
CA GLY A 144 -9.67 8.00 2.72
C GLY A 144 -9.04 8.96 3.72
N ARG A 145 -8.96 10.26 3.38
CA ARG A 145 -8.46 11.29 4.29
C ARG A 145 -9.26 11.38 5.58
N SER A 146 -10.59 11.41 5.47
CA SER A 146 -11.48 11.54 6.63
C SER A 146 -11.37 10.35 7.58
N ARG A 147 -11.11 9.15 7.05
CA ARG A 147 -11.06 7.90 7.81
C ARG A 147 -9.70 7.66 8.44
N TRP A 148 -8.63 7.85 7.69
CA TRP A 148 -7.35 7.24 8.01
C TRP A 148 -6.21 8.24 8.20
N GLU A 149 -6.25 9.43 7.60
CA GLU A 149 -5.12 10.37 7.56
C GLU A 149 -4.52 10.65 8.95
N ALA A 150 -5.38 11.03 9.90
CA ALA A 150 -4.94 11.40 11.24
C ALA A 150 -4.38 10.19 12.00
N ALA A 151 -4.99 9.01 11.87
CA ALA A 151 -4.53 7.79 12.52
C ALA A 151 -3.20 7.31 11.91
N ALA A 152 -3.11 7.30 10.58
CA ALA A 152 -1.91 6.91 9.85
C ALA A 152 -0.72 7.80 10.19
N LYS A 153 -0.88 9.12 10.17
CA LYS A 153 0.20 10.04 10.55
C LYS A 153 0.67 9.83 11.99
N ARG A 154 -0.23 9.53 12.94
CA ARG A 154 0.16 9.19 14.33
C ARG A 154 0.91 7.87 14.42
N ASN A 155 0.41 6.82 13.77
CA ASN A 155 1.00 5.48 13.77
C ASN A 155 2.41 5.49 13.16
N LEU A 156 2.54 6.06 11.95
CA LEU A 156 3.83 6.18 11.26
C LEU A 156 4.84 6.98 12.08
N ALA A 157 4.43 8.08 12.71
CA ALA A 157 5.32 8.90 13.53
C ALA A 157 5.77 8.17 14.81
N ARG A 158 4.87 7.41 15.44
CA ARG A 158 5.17 6.60 16.63
C ARG A 158 6.18 5.51 16.31
N GLU A 159 5.98 4.76 15.23
CA GLU A 159 6.93 3.75 14.78
C GLU A 159 8.29 4.37 14.42
N LEU A 160 8.29 5.48 13.66
CA LEU A 160 9.53 6.17 13.26
C LEU A 160 10.35 6.66 14.47
N ALA A 161 9.69 7.15 15.52
CA ALA A 161 10.37 7.57 16.74
C ALA A 161 11.07 6.38 17.43
N VAL A 162 10.40 5.22 17.54
CA VAL A 162 10.97 4.01 18.12
C VAL A 162 12.20 3.53 17.34
N LEU A 163 12.12 3.51 16.01
CA LEU A 163 13.25 3.09 15.16
C LEU A 163 14.47 3.99 15.30
N ARG A 164 14.26 5.31 15.41
CA ARG A 164 15.35 6.28 15.61
C ARG A 164 16.07 6.10 16.94
N THR A 165 15.34 5.74 18.01
CA THR A 165 15.94 5.44 19.31
C THR A 165 16.77 4.15 19.28
N ARG A 166 16.31 3.12 18.55
CA ARG A 166 17.01 1.84 18.40
C ARG A 166 18.29 1.93 17.56
N ALA A 167 18.33 2.84 16.60
CA ALA A 167 19.49 3.06 15.73
C ALA A 167 20.59 3.91 16.38
N ALA A 168 20.32 4.56 17.52
CA ALA A 168 21.35 5.30 18.25
C ALA A 168 22.35 4.29 18.86
N PRO A 169 23.67 4.47 18.67
CA PRO A 169 24.64 3.65 19.38
C PRO A 169 24.44 3.84 20.90
N PRO A 170 24.69 2.81 21.72
CA PRO A 170 24.66 2.99 23.17
C PRO A 170 25.59 4.16 23.53
N SER A 171 25.09 5.11 24.33
CA SER A 171 25.95 6.16 24.88
C SER A 171 27.12 5.49 25.59
N PRO A 172 28.37 5.92 25.36
CA PRO A 172 29.44 5.50 26.24
C PRO A 172 29.09 6.06 27.63
N ASP A 173 28.79 5.16 28.58
CA ASP A 173 28.52 5.51 29.96
C ASP A 173 29.63 6.44 30.49
N ARG A 174 29.20 7.45 31.25
CA ARG A 174 30.06 8.40 31.97
C ARG A 174 30.74 7.75 33.17
#